data_AF-A0A958QSA3-F1
#
_entry.id   AF-A0A958QSA3-F1
#
_cell.length_a   1.000
_cell.length_b   1.000
_cell.length_c   1.000
_cell.angle_alpha   90.00
_cell.angle_beta   90.00
_cell.angle_gamma   90.00
#
_symmetry.space_group_name_H-M   'P 1'
#
loop_
_entity.id
_entity.type
_entity.pdbx_description
1 polymer ?
#
loop_
_entity_poly.entity_id
_entity_poly.type
_entity_poly.pdbx_seq_one_letter_code
_entity_poly.pdbx_strand_id
1 'polypeptide(L)'
;MAFLVFEGIDGAGKSTLMNSLKEELIKKNQEVVVTREPGGTALGEELRQILLKKEGDTPVPRTELLLYEAIRAQHVERVLKPAIV
;
A
#
# COMPACT_ATOMS: atom_id res chain seq x y z
N MET A 1 17.33 9.32 -0.09
CA MET A 1 16.34 8.23 -0.14
C MET A 1 15.39 8.49 -1.30
N ALA A 2 14.99 7.47 -2.07
CA ALA A 2 13.99 7.61 -3.14
C ALA A 2 12.68 6.95 -2.73
N PHE A 3 11.54 7.61 -2.99
CA PHE A 3 10.21 7.03 -2.81
C PHE A 3 9.56 6.81 -4.18
N LEU A 4 9.20 5.56 -4.48
CA LEU A 4 8.66 5.13 -5.76
C LEU A 4 7.24 4.59 -5.57
N VAL A 5 6.31 5.02 -6.41
CA VAL A 5 4.91 4.57 -6.41
C VAL A 5 4.58 3.93 -7.75
N PHE A 6 3.95 2.75 -7.71
CA PHE A 6 3.53 2.02 -8.90
C PHE A 6 2.00 2.03 -9.01
N GLU A 7 1.48 2.77 -9.98
CA GLU A 7 0.04 2.95 -10.21
C GLU A 7 -0.42 2.28 -11.51
N GLY A 8 -1.74 2.01 -11.61
CA GLY A 8 -2.36 1.40 -12.79
C GLY A 8 -3.54 0.49 -12.44
N ILE A 9 -4.25 0.00 -13.47
CA ILE A 9 -5.41 -0.89 -13.29
C ILE A 9 -5.02 -2.26 -12.72
N ASP A 10 -6.01 -2.99 -12.21
CA ASP A 10 -5.81 -4.38 -11.79
C ASP A 10 -5.34 -5.25 -12.96
N GLY A 11 -4.37 -6.13 -12.70
CA GLY A 11 -3.74 -6.94 -13.73
C GLY A 11 -2.66 -6.24 -14.58
N ALA A 12 -2.41 -4.93 -14.39
CA ALA A 12 -1.38 -4.19 -15.15
C ALA A 12 0.09 -4.59 -14.85
N GLY A 13 0.33 -5.59 -14.00
CA GLY A 13 1.68 -6.07 -13.69
C GLY A 13 2.44 -5.25 -12.63
N LYS A 14 1.78 -4.34 -11.91
CA LYS A 14 2.38 -3.47 -10.87
C LYS A 14 3.22 -4.26 -9.85
N SER A 15 2.63 -5.30 -9.25
CA SER A 15 3.30 -6.13 -8.25
C SER A 15 4.49 -6.89 -8.83
N THR A 16 4.37 -7.36 -10.07
CA THR A 16 5.47 -8.04 -10.78
C THR A 16 6.64 -7.09 -11.00
N LEU A 17 6.38 -5.91 -11.55
CA LEU A 17 7.42 -4.90 -11.79
C LEU A 17 8.10 -4.46 -10.50
N MET A 18 7.33 -4.20 -9.45
CA MET A 18 7.83 -3.81 -8.13
C MET A 18 8.76 -4.88 -7.54
N ASN A 19 8.37 -6.15 -7.62
CA ASN A 19 9.19 -7.26 -7.12
C ASN A 19 10.47 -7.46 -7.94
N SER A 20 10.39 -7.37 -9.27
CA SER A 20 11.58 -7.42 -10.13
C SER A 20 12.56 -6.28 -9.84
N LEU A 21 12.06 -5.05 -9.65
CA LEU A 21 12.91 -3.92 -9.28
C LEU A 21 13.55 -4.13 -7.90
N LYS A 22 12.78 -4.61 -6.91
CA LYS A 22 13.31 -4.95 -5.58
C LYS A 22 14.48 -5.92 -5.68
N GLU A 23 14.34 -7.00 -6.45
CA GLU A 23 15.40 -7.99 -6.64
C GLU A 23 16.67 -7.38 -7.27
N GLU A 24 16.52 -6.56 -8.30
CA GLU A 24 17.64 -5.88 -8.96
C GLU A 24 18.36 -4.89 -8.03
N LEU A 25 17.63 -4.19 -7.17
CA LEU A 25 18.20 -3.27 -6.18
C LEU A 25 18.94 -4.01 -5.06
N ILE A 26 18.39 -5.14 -4.58
CA ILE A 26 19.06 -5.99 -3.59
C ILE A 26 20.37 -6.55 -4.14
N LYS A 27 20.40 -6.99 -5.41
CA LYS A 27 21.64 -7.44 -6.09
C LYS A 27 22.72 -6.35 -6.13
N LYS A 28 22.33 -5.07 -6.07
CA LYS A 28 23.21 -3.90 -6.02
C LYS A 28 23.51 -3.45 -4.59
N ASN A 29 23.26 -4.30 -3.59
CA ASN A 29 23.42 -4.03 -2.16
C ASN A 29 22.69 -2.75 -1.70
N GLN A 30 21.53 -2.46 -2.28
CA GLN A 30 20.67 -1.37 -1.81
C GLN A 30 19.66 -1.91 -0.79
N GLU A 31 19.43 -1.15 0.28
CA GLU A 31 18.32 -1.42 1.18
C GLU A 31 16.99 -1.04 0.51
N VAL A 32 16.02 -1.95 0.56
CA VAL A 32 14.72 -1.76 -0.09
C VAL A 32 13.61 -2.15 0.87
N VAL A 33 12.75 -1.18 1.17
CA VAL A 33 11.47 -1.39 1.85
C VAL A 33 10.37 -1.46 0.79
N VAL A 34 9.58 -2.53 0.83
CA VAL A 34 8.42 -2.70 -0.06
C VAL A 34 7.16 -2.76 0.77
N THR A 35 6.14 -2.05 0.32
CA THR A 35 4.82 -1.99 0.95
C THR A 35 3.74 -1.74 -0.11
N ARG A 36 2.46 -1.73 0.29
CA ARG A 36 1.31 -1.56 -0.59
C ARG A 36 0.18 -0.80 0.09
N GLU A 37 -0.67 -0.17 -0.72
CA GLU A 37 -1.96 0.38 -0.29
C GLU A 37 -3.13 -0.22 -1.09
N PRO A 38 -4.35 -0.21 -0.51
CA PRO A 38 -4.65 0.01 0.91
C PRO A 38 -4.08 -1.12 1.77
N GLY A 39 -3.50 -0.85 2.93
CA GLY A 39 -2.90 -1.85 3.82
C GLY A 39 -1.57 -1.41 4.42
N GLY A 40 -0.60 -2.32 4.47
CA GLY A 40 0.78 -2.01 4.86
C GLY A 40 1.04 -1.92 6.37
N THR A 41 0.00 -2.01 7.20
CA THR A 41 0.10 -2.14 8.67
C THR A 41 -0.96 -3.13 9.17
N ALA A 42 -0.83 -3.65 10.39
CA ALA A 42 -1.84 -4.55 10.96
C ALA A 42 -3.25 -3.91 10.96
N LEU A 43 -3.38 -2.70 11.51
CA LEU A 43 -4.63 -1.94 11.47
C LEU A 43 -5.09 -1.61 10.03
N GLY A 44 -4.16 -1.26 9.14
CA GLY A 44 -4.47 -1.00 7.74
C GLY A 44 -5.04 -2.22 7.01
N GLU A 45 -4.54 -3.43 7.30
CA GLU A 45 -5.05 -4.67 6.73
C GLU A 45 -6.42 -5.05 7.31
N GLU A 46 -6.70 -4.78 8.58
CA GLU A 46 -8.04 -4.93 9.18
C GLU A 46 -9.07 -4.00 8.50
N LEU A 47 -8.74 -2.72 8.38
CA LEU A 47 -9.60 -1.73 7.72
C LEU A 47 -9.77 -2.04 6.23
N ARG A 48 -8.74 -2.58 5.56
CA ARG A 48 -8.83 -3.04 4.17
C ARG A 48 -9.91 -4.10 3.99
N GLN A 49 -10.10 -5.02 4.94
CA GLN A 49 -11.16 -6.03 4.83
C GLN A 49 -12.56 -5.39 4.84
N ILE A 50 -12.75 -4.37 5.68
CA ILE A 50 -14.01 -3.62 5.73
C ILE A 50 -14.23 -2.85 4.42
N LEU A 51 -13.17 -2.20 3.92
CA LEU A 51 -13.18 -1.43 2.67
C LEU A 51 -13.54 -2.29 1.45
N LEU A 52 -13.03 -3.54 1.38
CA LEU A 52 -13.23 -4.42 0.23
C LEU A 52 -14.49 -5.30 0.32
N LYS A 53 -15.32 -5.09 1.35
CA LYS A 53 -16.57 -5.83 1.53
C LYS A 53 -17.54 -5.53 0.39
N LYS A 54 -18.02 -6.58 -0.29
CA LYS A 54 -18.93 -6.46 -1.46
C LYS A 54 -20.38 -6.83 -1.18
N GLU A 55 -20.68 -7.33 0.02
CA GLU A 55 -22.00 -7.86 0.39
C GLU A 55 -22.50 -7.27 1.70
N GLY A 56 -23.82 -7.19 1.86
CA GLY A 56 -24.47 -6.64 3.06
C GLY A 56 -24.33 -5.13 3.18
N ASP A 57 -24.18 -4.64 4.41
CA ASP A 57 -23.93 -3.23 4.69
C ASP A 57 -22.47 -2.89 4.30
N THR A 58 -22.31 -2.19 3.18
CA THR A 58 -21.02 -1.79 2.61
C THR A 58 -20.82 -0.27 2.73
N PRO A 59 -19.56 0.21 2.72
CA PRO A 59 -19.31 1.65 2.78
C PRO A 59 -19.99 2.40 1.64
N VAL A 60 -20.76 3.44 1.97
CA VAL A 60 -21.16 4.45 0.97
C VAL A 60 -19.92 5.18 0.43
N PRO A 61 -19.96 5.81 -0.76
CA PRO A 61 -18.76 6.34 -1.42
C PRO A 61 -17.91 7.29 -0.55
N ARG A 62 -18.54 8.13 0.28
CA ARG A 62 -17.81 9.01 1.20
C ARG A 62 -17.10 8.23 2.31
N THR A 63 -17.73 7.19 2.85
CA THR A 63 -17.11 6.30 3.85
C THR A 63 -15.95 5.52 3.24
N GLU A 64 -16.11 5.04 2.00
CA GLU A 64 -15.05 4.36 1.26
C GLU A 64 -13.80 5.24 1.12
N LEU A 65 -13.96 6.47 0.63
CA LEU A 65 -12.87 7.44 0.51
C LEU A 65 -12.17 7.69 1.86
N LEU A 66 -12.96 7.92 2.91
CA LEU A 66 -12.40 8.20 4.25
C LEU A 66 -11.67 6.98 4.83
N LEU A 67 -12.11 5.76 4.53
CA LEU A 67 -11.41 4.54 4.91
C LEU A 67 -10.06 4.41 4.17
N TYR A 68 -10.01 4.71 2.86
CA TYR A 68 -8.75 4.78 2.13
C TYR A 68 -7.77 5.78 2.78
N GLU A 69 -8.23 6.98 3.10
CA GLU A 69 -7.38 8.00 3.74
C GLU A 69 -6.96 7.62 5.17
N ALA A 70 -7.84 6.97 5.95
CA ALA A 70 -7.50 6.48 7.29
C ALA A 70 -6.41 5.39 7.24
N ILE A 71 -6.53 4.45 6.30
CA ILE A 71 -5.53 3.40 6.06
C ILE A 71 -4.19 4.03 5.65
N ARG A 72 -4.22 5.00 4.71
CA ARG A 72 -3.02 5.72 4.27
C ARG A 72 -2.36 6.50 5.39
N ALA A 73 -3.13 7.22 6.21
CA ALA A 73 -2.57 7.99 7.34
C ALA A 73 -1.80 7.08 8.31
N GLN A 74 -2.35 5.91 8.64
CA GLN A 74 -1.69 4.90 9.45
C GLN A 74 -0.41 4.37 8.79
N HIS A 75 -0.48 4.09 7.50
CA HIS A 75 0.64 3.55 6.73
C HIS A 75 1.80 4.55 6.58
N VAL A 76 1.48 5.82 6.31
CA VAL A 76 2.46 6.91 6.24
C VAL A 76 3.22 7.04 7.56
N GLU A 77 2.52 7.07 8.69
CA GLU A 77 3.14 7.30 10.00
C GLU A 77 4.00 6.11 10.46
N ARG A 78 3.55 4.88 10.16
CA ARG A 78 4.16 3.66 10.71
C ARG A 78 5.17 2.99 9.78
N VAL A 79 5.13 3.27 8.49
CA VAL A 79 5.99 2.61 7.49
C VAL A 79 6.73 3.63 6.63
N LEU A 80 6.02 4.54 5.95
CA LEU A 80 6.66 5.39 4.95
C LEU A 80 7.59 6.42 5.58
N LYS A 81 7.15 7.18 6.59
CA LYS A 81 7.99 8.17 7.27
C LYS A 81 9.27 7.52 7.83
N PRO A 82 9.22 6.46 8.66
CA PRO A 82 10.43 5.81 9.15
C PRO A 82 11.39 5.31 8.07
N ALA A 83 10.88 4.94 6.88
CA ALA A 83 11.67 4.39 5.79
C ALA A 83 12.25 5.44 4.83
N ILE A 84 11.86 6.72 4.95
CA ILE A 84 12.26 7.79 4.01
C ILE A 84 13.14 8.88 4.68
N VAL A 85 13.28 8.84 6.02
CA VAL A 85 14.11 9.78 6.80
C VAL A 85 15.59 9.42 6.74
#